data_AF-D3P3R5-F1
#
_entry.id   AF-D3P3R5-F1
#
_cell.length_a   1.000
_cell.length_b   1.000
_cell.length_c   1.000
_cell.angle_alpha   90.00
_cell.angle_beta   90.00
_cell.angle_gamma   90.00
#
_symmetry.space_group_name_H-M   'P 1'
#
loop_
_entity.id
_entity.type
_entity.pdbx_description
1 polymer ?
#
loop_
_entity_poly.entity_id
_entity_poly.type
_entity_poly.pdbx_seq_one_letter_code
_entity_poly.pdbx_strand_id
1 'polypeptide(L)'
;MSNLHPFPGSSSAPQNLPLPFDPAMAPAPRCRILHQSLPEPLRQVIDQGRIERHSRFSEEGFADVVETWTPPEGMTPRHAALARRALAEIDETILAPAPANHLLGRVLALLSHFPAKATTPEVEQLLAMDWADDLGEFPAWAIDHAARRWRRTRKWRPSIAEIRALCEEACAGERALADRLRAIALAGERLGETGHGSGDFRPMLASALRRMW
;
A
#
# COMPACT_ATOMS: atom_id res chain seq x y z
N MET A 1 34.73 30.11 -38.69
CA MET A 1 35.12 29.20 -37.58
C MET A 1 34.95 29.99 -36.29
N SER A 2 34.10 29.69 -35.32
CA SER A 2 33.22 28.54 -35.06
C SER A 2 32.10 29.01 -34.13
N ASN A 3 30.88 28.55 -34.38
CA ASN A 3 29.75 28.68 -33.47
C ASN A 3 29.99 27.82 -32.23
N LEU A 4 29.77 28.34 -31.02
CA LEU A 4 29.61 27.52 -29.83
C LEU A 4 28.33 27.95 -29.11
N HIS A 5 27.32 27.09 -29.24
CA HIS A 5 26.08 27.14 -28.49
C HIS A 5 26.33 26.87 -26.99
N PRO A 6 25.59 27.51 -26.07
CA PRO A 6 25.51 27.04 -24.69
C PRO A 6 24.74 25.71 -24.62
N PHE A 7 25.27 24.76 -23.85
CA PHE A 7 24.64 23.48 -23.55
C PHE A 7 23.30 23.68 -22.83
N PRO A 8 22.26 22.84 -23.11
CA PRO A 8 21.00 22.92 -22.42
C PRO A 8 21.15 22.47 -20.96
N GLY A 9 20.38 23.11 -20.08
CA GLY A 9 20.37 22.87 -18.64
C GLY A 9 20.20 21.38 -18.31
N SER A 10 21.03 20.91 -17.39
CA SER A 10 20.82 19.64 -16.73
C SER A 10 19.47 19.69 -16.00
N SER A 11 18.45 19.07 -16.59
CA SER A 11 17.21 18.76 -15.89
C SER A 11 17.56 17.79 -14.78
N SER A 12 17.72 18.29 -13.56
CA SER A 12 17.80 17.45 -12.37
C SER A 12 16.45 16.76 -12.18
N ALA A 13 16.32 15.54 -12.69
CA ALA A 13 15.30 14.64 -12.20
C ALA A 13 15.46 14.58 -10.66
N PRO A 14 14.37 14.76 -9.88
CA PRO A 14 14.48 14.65 -8.43
C PRO A 14 15.01 13.25 -8.12
N GLN A 15 16.20 13.21 -7.53
CA GLN A 15 16.82 11.99 -7.04
C GLN A 15 15.83 11.35 -6.06
N ASN A 16 15.36 10.15 -6.41
CA ASN A 16 14.43 9.38 -5.59
C ASN A 16 15.21 8.89 -4.36
N LEU A 17 15.29 9.74 -3.32
CA LEU A 17 15.78 9.30 -2.03
C LEU A 17 14.77 8.28 -1.49
N PRO A 18 15.22 7.11 -1.01
CA PRO A 18 14.32 6.09 -0.50
C PRO A 18 13.46 6.66 0.63
N LEU A 19 12.17 6.28 0.66
CA LEU A 19 11.25 6.68 1.71
C LEU A 19 11.87 6.45 3.11
N PRO A 20 11.78 7.44 4.02
CA PRO A 20 12.30 7.29 5.37
C PRO A 20 11.43 6.28 6.14
N PHE A 21 11.91 5.03 6.22
CA PHE A 21 11.22 3.94 6.90
C PHE A 21 12.15 3.24 7.89
N ASP A 22 11.80 3.29 9.18
CA ASP A 22 12.44 2.50 10.23
C ASP A 22 11.45 1.48 10.79
N PRO A 23 11.63 0.17 10.50
CA PRO A 23 10.73 -0.86 11.00
C PRO A 23 10.76 -1.04 12.52
N ALA A 24 11.81 -0.58 13.20
CA ALA A 24 11.91 -0.65 14.66
C ALA A 24 11.11 0.46 15.35
N MET A 25 10.70 1.49 14.61
CA MET A 25 9.89 2.58 15.13
C MET A 25 8.46 2.11 15.44
N ALA A 26 7.85 2.70 16.47
CA ALA A 26 6.45 2.45 16.78
C ALA A 26 5.53 2.83 15.60
N PRO A 27 4.38 2.15 15.41
CA PRO A 27 3.54 2.35 14.23
C PRO A 27 3.10 3.80 14.00
N ALA A 28 2.55 4.46 15.02
CA ALA A 28 2.02 5.83 14.88
C ALA A 28 3.07 6.86 14.38
N PRO A 29 4.26 7.00 15.00
CA PRO A 29 5.28 7.90 14.48
C PRO A 29 5.83 7.47 13.12
N ARG A 30 5.92 6.17 12.84
CA ARG A 30 6.39 5.65 11.54
C ARG A 30 5.45 6.04 10.40
N CYS A 31 4.14 5.83 10.58
CA CYS A 31 3.14 6.24 9.59
C CYS A 31 3.12 7.76 9.41
N ARG A 32 3.36 8.54 10.48
CA ARG A 32 3.45 10.00 10.38
C ARG A 32 4.62 10.45 9.51
N ILE A 33 5.81 9.87 9.71
CA ILE A 33 7.00 10.18 8.91
C ILE A 33 6.76 9.81 7.44
N LEU A 34 6.19 8.63 7.20
CA LEU A 34 5.86 8.18 5.86
C LEU A 34 4.89 9.16 5.17
N HIS A 35 3.81 9.55 5.85
CA HIS A 35 2.88 10.56 5.34
C HIS A 35 3.56 11.90 5.05
N GLN A 36 4.43 12.38 5.95
CA GLN A 36 5.17 13.63 5.78
C GLN A 36 6.19 13.58 4.64
N SER A 37 6.67 12.41 4.25
CA SER A 37 7.58 12.24 3.13
C SER A 37 6.91 12.33 1.76
N LEU A 38 5.58 12.18 1.70
CA LEU A 38 4.83 12.29 0.45
C LEU A 38 4.88 13.71 -0.13
N PRO A 39 4.82 13.88 -1.46
CA PRO A 39 4.67 15.19 -2.08
C PRO A 39 3.47 15.98 -1.51
N GLU A 40 3.64 17.29 -1.30
CA GLU A 40 2.61 18.16 -0.71
C GLU A 40 1.22 18.01 -1.35
N PRO A 41 1.06 17.92 -2.69
CA PRO A 41 -0.25 17.72 -3.29
C PRO A 41 -0.95 16.43 -2.84
N LEU A 42 -0.20 15.36 -2.58
CA LEU A 42 -0.79 14.11 -2.08
C LEU A 42 -1.15 14.21 -0.60
N ARG A 43 -0.31 14.86 0.22
CA ARG A 43 -0.61 15.07 1.65
C ARG A 43 -1.93 15.81 1.82
N GLN A 44 -2.11 16.92 1.10
CA GLN A 44 -3.35 17.70 1.13
C GLN A 44 -4.57 16.87 0.74
N VAL A 45 -4.47 16.05 -0.32
CA VAL A 45 -5.56 15.18 -0.76
C VAL A 45 -5.89 14.11 0.28
N ILE A 46 -4.88 13.50 0.89
CA ILE A 46 -5.04 12.48 1.95
C ILE A 46 -5.74 13.10 3.17
N ASP A 47 -5.28 14.28 3.59
CA ASP A 47 -5.81 15.01 4.74
C ASP A 47 -7.25 15.53 4.52
N GLN A 48 -7.63 15.81 3.28
CA GLN A 48 -8.97 16.28 2.90
C GLN A 48 -9.97 15.15 2.60
N GLY A 49 -9.52 13.90 2.49
CA GLY A 49 -10.41 12.78 2.22
C GLY A 49 -11.36 12.49 3.37
N ARG A 50 -12.48 11.84 3.05
CA ARG A 50 -13.54 11.55 4.02
C ARG A 50 -13.38 10.14 4.55
N ILE A 51 -13.55 9.96 5.85
CA ILE A 51 -13.58 8.63 6.49
C ILE A 51 -15.03 8.32 6.83
N GLU A 52 -15.54 7.26 6.24
CA GLU A 52 -16.84 6.68 6.56
C GLU A 52 -16.64 5.43 7.41
N ARG A 53 -17.47 5.26 8.44
CA ARG A 53 -17.46 4.09 9.31
C ARG A 53 -18.77 3.35 9.15
N HIS A 54 -18.69 2.07 8.80
CA HIS A 54 -19.86 1.21 8.72
C HIS A 54 -19.64 -0.09 9.50
N SER A 55 -20.70 -0.55 10.16
CA SER A 55 -20.68 -1.85 10.84
C SER A 55 -20.83 -2.96 9.80
N ARG A 56 -19.90 -3.90 9.83
CA ARG A 56 -19.94 -5.12 9.02
C ARG A 56 -20.60 -6.23 9.84
N PHE A 57 -21.57 -6.89 9.23
CA PHE A 57 -22.24 -8.07 9.78
C PHE A 57 -21.91 -9.29 8.93
N SER A 58 -21.64 -10.42 9.56
CA SER A 58 -21.49 -11.74 8.95
C SER A 58 -22.71 -12.62 9.28
N GLU A 59 -22.72 -13.85 8.78
CA GLU A 59 -23.75 -14.85 9.14
C GLU A 59 -23.78 -15.17 10.64
N GLU A 60 -22.68 -14.92 11.36
CA GLU A 60 -22.55 -15.12 12.80
C GLU A 60 -22.91 -13.86 13.63
N GLY A 61 -23.34 -12.78 12.99
CA GLY A 61 -23.73 -11.52 13.64
C GLY A 61 -22.77 -10.37 13.40
N PHE A 62 -22.56 -9.52 14.40
CA PHE A 62 -21.64 -8.38 14.27
C PHE A 62 -20.19 -8.88 14.08
N ALA A 63 -19.56 -8.49 12.98
CA ALA A 63 -18.19 -8.88 12.66
C ALA A 63 -17.19 -7.80 13.10
N ASP A 64 -17.32 -6.58 12.59
CA ASP A 64 -16.41 -5.48 12.92
C ASP A 64 -16.96 -4.10 12.48
N VAL A 65 -16.28 -3.01 12.85
CA VAL A 65 -16.45 -1.67 12.25
C VAL A 65 -15.36 -1.43 11.22
N VAL A 66 -15.75 -1.23 9.96
CA VAL A 66 -14.81 -0.94 8.87
C VAL A 66 -14.75 0.56 8.61
N GLU A 67 -13.53 1.10 8.56
CA GLU A 67 -13.28 2.46 8.10
C GLU A 67 -12.97 2.44 6.60
N THR A 68 -13.73 3.18 5.81
CA THR A 68 -13.46 3.39 4.39
C THR A 68 -13.08 4.85 4.17
N TRP A 69 -11.87 5.06 3.65
CA TRP A 69 -11.42 6.40 3.24
C TRP A 69 -11.75 6.62 1.76
N THR A 70 -12.33 7.77 1.43
CA THR A 70 -12.62 8.17 0.05
C THR A 70 -11.91 9.48 -0.30
N PRO A 71 -11.33 9.59 -1.51
CA PRO A 71 -10.67 10.81 -1.93
C PRO A 71 -11.70 11.94 -2.10
N PRO A 72 -11.29 13.20 -1.89
CA PRO A 72 -12.16 14.34 -2.16
C PRO A 72 -12.49 14.45 -3.66
N GLU A 73 -13.48 15.26 -4.00
CA GLU A 73 -13.83 15.55 -5.39
C GLU A 73 -12.71 16.35 -6.08
N GLY A 74 -12.70 16.38 -7.42
CA GLY A 74 -11.71 17.15 -8.18
C GLY A 74 -10.33 16.49 -8.29
N MET A 75 -10.25 15.16 -8.20
CA MET A 75 -9.00 14.44 -8.44
C MET A 75 -8.51 14.63 -9.88
N THR A 76 -7.25 15.04 -10.02
CA THR A 76 -6.65 15.34 -11.32
C THR A 76 -5.81 14.15 -11.80
N PRO A 77 -5.55 14.03 -13.12
CA PRO A 77 -4.59 13.06 -13.64
C PRO A 77 -3.18 13.21 -13.04
N ARG A 78 -2.81 14.43 -12.62
CA ARG A 78 -1.56 14.71 -11.91
C ARG A 78 -1.54 14.07 -10.52
N HIS A 79 -2.65 14.16 -9.76
CA HIS A 79 -2.76 13.46 -8.47
C HIS A 79 -2.62 11.96 -8.65
N ALA A 80 -3.27 11.40 -9.67
CA ALA A 80 -3.15 9.97 -9.96
C ALA A 80 -1.71 9.53 -10.29
N ALA A 81 -1.01 10.30 -11.14
CA ALA A 81 0.39 10.01 -11.48
C ALA A 81 1.33 10.06 -10.26
N LEU A 82 1.15 11.05 -9.39
CA LEU A 82 1.92 11.15 -8.15
C LEU A 82 1.60 9.99 -7.21
N ALA A 83 0.32 9.65 -7.05
CA ALA A 83 -0.12 8.58 -6.16
C ALA A 83 0.40 7.21 -6.60
N ARG A 84 0.39 6.91 -7.91
CA ARG A 84 0.97 5.66 -8.44
C ARG A 84 2.46 5.55 -8.16
N ARG A 85 3.23 6.63 -8.33
CA ARG A 85 4.67 6.62 -8.04
C ARG A 85 4.94 6.35 -6.55
N ALA A 86 4.23 7.04 -5.66
CA ALA A 86 4.38 6.83 -4.22
C ALA A 86 3.93 5.42 -3.79
N LEU A 87 2.83 4.92 -4.37
CA LEU A 87 2.32 3.57 -4.11
C LEU A 87 3.34 2.51 -4.53
N ALA A 88 3.90 2.62 -5.74
CA ALA A 88 4.93 1.69 -6.22
C ALA A 88 6.14 1.65 -5.26
N GLU A 89 6.60 2.80 -4.79
CA GLU A 89 7.72 2.85 -3.85
C GLU A 89 7.39 2.20 -2.50
N ILE A 90 6.18 2.42 -1.95
CA ILE A 90 5.72 1.77 -0.72
C ILE A 90 5.58 0.26 -0.92
N ASP A 91 4.93 -0.18 -2.00
CA ASP A 91 4.70 -1.60 -2.30
C ASP A 91 6.03 -2.35 -2.50
N GLU A 92 7.01 -1.74 -3.19
CA GLU A 92 8.29 -2.38 -3.48
C GLU A 92 9.27 -2.37 -2.30
N THR A 93 9.28 -1.31 -1.49
CA THR A 93 10.34 -1.11 -0.48
C THR A 93 9.89 -1.35 0.96
N ILE A 94 8.58 -1.22 1.24
CA ILE A 94 8.03 -1.31 2.59
C ILE A 94 7.10 -2.52 2.71
N LEU A 95 6.14 -2.68 1.80
CA LEU A 95 5.11 -3.72 1.91
C LEU A 95 5.42 -5.00 1.14
N ALA A 96 6.57 -5.07 0.46
CA ALA A 96 6.98 -6.22 -0.31
C ALA A 96 6.97 -7.50 0.55
N PRO A 97 6.33 -8.59 0.08
CA PRO A 97 6.34 -9.88 0.75
C PRO A 97 7.73 -10.35 1.18
N ALA A 98 7.80 -10.97 2.36
CA ALA A 98 9.05 -11.52 2.87
C ALA A 98 9.58 -12.63 1.94
N PRO A 99 10.89 -12.69 1.68
CA PRO A 99 11.50 -13.87 1.08
C PRO A 99 11.20 -15.13 1.91
N ALA A 100 10.86 -16.25 1.26
CA ALA A 100 10.46 -17.49 1.94
C ALA A 100 11.51 -17.98 2.95
N ASN A 101 12.81 -17.84 2.63
CA ASN A 101 13.90 -18.19 3.54
C ASN A 101 13.93 -17.31 4.80
N HIS A 102 13.62 -16.01 4.69
CA HIS A 102 13.50 -15.12 5.85
C HIS A 102 12.34 -15.55 6.74
N LEU A 103 11.16 -15.75 6.14
CA LEU A 103 9.95 -16.17 6.84
C LEU A 103 10.20 -17.47 7.61
N LEU A 104 10.64 -18.52 6.92
CA LEU A 104 10.88 -19.84 7.51
C LEU A 104 11.93 -19.77 8.62
N GLY A 105 13.06 -19.11 8.35
CA GLY A 105 14.11 -18.93 9.37
C GLY A 105 13.61 -18.18 10.60
N ARG A 106 12.71 -17.20 10.43
CA ARG A 106 12.13 -16.43 11.53
C ARG A 106 11.13 -17.23 12.35
N VAL A 107 10.26 -17.98 11.69
CA VAL A 107 9.27 -18.84 12.35
C VAL A 107 9.96 -19.95 13.13
N LEU A 108 10.92 -20.65 12.53
CA LEU A 108 11.67 -21.71 13.23
C LEU A 108 12.43 -21.17 14.44
N ALA A 109 13.09 -20.02 14.30
CA ALA A 109 13.73 -19.35 15.43
C ALA A 109 12.73 -19.00 16.55
N LEU A 110 11.55 -18.46 16.20
CA LEU A 110 10.49 -18.17 17.16
C LEU A 110 10.03 -19.44 17.89
N LEU A 111 9.74 -20.50 17.16
CA LEU A 111 9.21 -21.75 17.71
C LEU A 111 10.24 -22.49 18.58
N SER A 112 11.54 -22.35 18.31
CA SER A 112 12.61 -22.93 19.15
C SER A 112 12.61 -22.43 20.60
N HIS A 113 12.04 -21.24 20.85
CA HIS A 113 11.87 -20.72 22.21
C HIS A 113 10.74 -21.43 22.99
N PHE A 114 9.90 -22.21 22.30
CA PHE A 114 8.72 -22.87 22.86
C PHE A 114 8.71 -24.36 22.43
N PRO A 115 9.59 -25.18 23.02
CA PRO A 115 9.79 -26.56 22.58
C PRO A 115 8.49 -27.35 22.62
N ALA A 116 8.19 -28.02 21.52
CA ALA A 116 7.06 -28.94 21.42
C ALA A 116 7.42 -30.29 22.05
N LYS A 117 6.39 -31.08 22.38
CA LYS A 117 6.59 -32.53 22.53
C LYS A 117 7.07 -33.10 21.19
N ALA A 118 7.87 -34.16 21.24
CA ALA A 118 8.52 -34.77 20.08
C ALA A 118 7.59 -34.83 18.84
N THR A 119 7.89 -33.98 17.86
CA THR A 119 7.31 -33.98 16.52
C THR A 119 8.24 -34.73 15.57
N THR A 120 7.69 -35.43 14.58
CA THR A 120 8.53 -36.02 13.54
C THR A 120 9.00 -34.93 12.56
N PRO A 121 10.14 -35.11 11.88
CA PRO A 121 10.63 -34.13 10.89
C PRO A 121 9.60 -33.81 9.78
N GLU A 122 8.80 -34.78 9.37
CA GLU A 122 7.77 -34.60 8.34
C GLU A 122 6.65 -33.66 8.82
N VAL A 123 6.24 -33.78 10.09
CA VAL A 123 5.23 -32.89 10.69
C VAL A 123 5.79 -31.48 10.86
N GLU A 124 7.07 -31.34 11.18
CA GLU A 124 7.73 -30.03 11.27
C GLU A 124 7.80 -29.33 9.90
N GLN A 125 8.02 -30.09 8.83
CA GLN A 125 8.00 -29.56 7.47
C GLN A 125 6.61 -29.08 7.05
N LEU A 126 5.56 -29.86 7.33
CA LEU A 126 4.17 -29.45 7.04
C LEU A 126 3.80 -28.17 7.80
N LEU A 127 4.14 -28.10 9.09
CA LEU A 127 3.96 -26.89 9.88
C LEU A 127 4.72 -25.71 9.26
N ALA A 128 5.96 -25.89 8.82
CA ALA A 128 6.72 -24.82 8.19
C ALA A 128 6.03 -24.30 6.90
N MET A 129 5.41 -25.18 6.12
CA MET A 129 4.64 -24.81 4.93
C MET A 129 3.38 -24.02 5.27
N ASP A 130 2.59 -24.46 6.25
CA ASP A 130 1.39 -23.74 6.70
C ASP A 130 1.74 -22.29 7.11
N TRP A 131 2.85 -22.14 7.86
CA TRP A 131 3.35 -20.83 8.25
C TRP A 131 3.81 -19.96 7.08
N ALA A 132 4.41 -20.57 6.05
CA ALA A 132 4.79 -19.86 4.83
C ALA A 132 3.58 -19.38 4.04
N ASP A 133 2.53 -20.21 3.95
CA ASP A 133 1.31 -19.87 3.22
C ASP A 133 0.55 -18.72 3.91
N ASP A 134 0.34 -18.79 5.23
CA ASP A 134 -0.46 -17.77 5.93
C ASP A 134 0.29 -16.46 6.21
N LEU A 135 1.62 -16.50 6.31
CA LEU A 135 2.44 -15.31 6.58
C LEU A 135 3.17 -14.77 5.35
N GLY A 136 3.13 -15.48 4.22
CA GLY A 136 3.86 -15.14 3.00
C GLY A 136 3.49 -13.78 2.41
N GLU A 137 2.29 -13.26 2.71
CA GLU A 137 1.85 -11.94 2.25
C GLU A 137 2.44 -10.76 3.04
N PHE A 138 3.09 -11.01 4.19
CA PHE A 138 3.60 -9.94 5.04
C PHE A 138 5.06 -9.61 4.74
N PRO A 139 5.45 -8.34 4.88
CA PRO A 139 6.84 -7.96 4.73
C PRO A 139 7.70 -8.50 5.88
N ALA A 140 8.98 -8.75 5.58
CA ALA A 140 9.92 -9.36 6.52
C ALA A 140 9.99 -8.63 7.86
N TRP A 141 9.92 -7.30 7.83
CA TRP A 141 9.96 -6.49 9.05
C TRP A 141 8.72 -6.65 9.94
N ALA A 142 7.54 -6.90 9.36
CA ALA A 142 6.30 -7.12 10.13
C ALA A 142 6.36 -8.46 10.86
N ILE A 143 6.86 -9.50 10.17
CA ILE A 143 7.10 -10.83 10.75
C ILE A 143 8.13 -10.73 11.88
N ASP A 144 9.23 -10.00 11.68
CA ASP A 144 10.25 -9.78 12.71
C ASP A 144 9.70 -9.03 13.93
N HIS A 145 8.85 -8.01 13.69
CA HIS A 145 8.18 -7.27 14.74
C HIS A 145 7.21 -8.16 15.53
N ALA A 146 6.36 -8.93 14.85
CA ALA A 146 5.42 -9.86 15.45
C ALA A 146 6.13 -10.91 16.32
N ALA A 147 7.16 -11.57 15.77
CA ALA A 147 7.95 -12.55 16.50
C ALA A 147 8.66 -11.93 17.72
N ARG A 148 9.18 -10.71 17.60
CA ARG A 148 9.80 -9.99 18.73
C ARG A 148 8.78 -9.63 19.80
N ARG A 149 7.62 -9.11 19.41
CA ARG A 149 6.53 -8.72 20.31
C ARG A 149 6.01 -9.93 21.08
N TRP A 150 5.81 -11.06 20.41
CA TRP A 150 5.36 -12.29 21.04
C TRP A 150 6.33 -12.75 22.14
N ARG A 151 7.63 -12.92 21.80
CA ARG A 151 8.66 -13.37 22.75
C ARG A 151 8.80 -12.48 23.98
N ARG A 152 8.47 -11.18 23.87
CA ARG A 152 8.58 -10.22 24.98
C ARG A 152 7.33 -10.18 25.86
N THR A 153 6.18 -10.63 25.37
CA THR A 153 4.89 -10.40 26.04
C THR A 153 4.15 -11.68 26.39
N ARG A 154 4.48 -12.81 25.76
CA ARG A 154 3.78 -14.08 25.91
C ARG A 154 4.73 -15.18 26.38
N LYS A 155 4.18 -16.10 27.18
CA LYS A 155 4.92 -17.22 27.77
C LYS A 155 4.76 -18.53 26.99
N TRP A 156 3.71 -18.64 26.17
CA TRP A 156 3.32 -19.87 25.51
C TRP A 156 3.64 -19.84 24.01
N ARG A 157 3.70 -21.02 23.41
CA ARG A 157 3.89 -21.19 21.98
C ARG A 157 2.76 -20.45 21.24
N PRO A 158 3.08 -19.59 20.25
CA PRO A 158 2.06 -18.93 19.46
C PRO A 158 1.36 -19.92 18.52
N SER A 159 0.08 -19.65 18.27
CA SER A 159 -0.58 -20.12 17.05
C SER A 159 -0.21 -19.25 15.84
N ILE A 160 -0.40 -19.80 14.64
CA ILE A 160 -0.20 -19.09 13.38
C ILE A 160 -1.10 -17.85 13.27
N ALA A 161 -2.37 -17.98 13.67
CA ALA A 161 -3.36 -16.91 13.69
C ALA A 161 -2.95 -15.74 14.59
N GLU A 162 -2.34 -16.01 15.74
CA GLU A 162 -1.87 -14.97 16.65
C GLU A 162 -0.69 -14.19 16.07
N ILE A 163 0.25 -14.85 15.40
CA ILE A 163 1.36 -14.16 14.73
C ILE A 163 0.86 -13.38 13.53
N ARG A 164 -0.07 -13.95 12.76
CA ARG A 164 -0.74 -13.25 11.67
C ARG A 164 -1.40 -11.96 12.14
N ALA A 165 -2.20 -12.00 13.21
CA ALA A 165 -2.83 -10.81 13.78
C ALA A 165 -1.79 -9.74 14.18
N LEU A 166 -0.65 -10.16 14.75
CA LEU A 166 0.44 -9.23 15.06
C LEU A 166 1.13 -8.65 13.82
N CYS A 167 1.20 -9.37 12.71
CA CYS A 167 1.69 -8.85 11.43
C CYS A 167 0.71 -7.84 10.83
N GLU A 168 -0.59 -8.12 10.87
CA GLU A 168 -1.65 -7.20 10.45
C GLU A 168 -1.59 -5.90 11.26
N GLU A 169 -1.56 -5.99 12.60
CA GLU A 169 -1.35 -4.85 13.50
C GLU A 169 -0.09 -4.06 13.15
N ALA A 170 1.02 -4.75 12.83
CA ALA A 170 2.30 -4.13 12.59
C ALA A 170 2.31 -3.26 11.32
N CYS A 171 1.60 -3.67 10.26
CA CYS A 171 1.59 -3.01 8.95
C CYS A 171 0.26 -2.32 8.59
N ALA A 172 -0.71 -2.28 9.50
CA ALA A 172 -2.03 -1.69 9.27
C ALA A 172 -1.96 -0.25 8.76
N GLY A 173 -1.10 0.59 9.34
CA GLY A 173 -0.99 2.00 8.96
C GLY A 173 -0.34 2.20 7.59
N GLU A 174 0.69 1.42 7.25
CA GLU A 174 1.31 1.43 5.93
C GLU A 174 0.36 0.92 4.84
N ARG A 175 -0.36 -0.18 5.10
CA ARG A 175 -1.39 -0.70 4.19
C ARG A 175 -2.54 0.30 3.99
N ALA A 176 -3.01 0.92 5.07
CA ALA A 176 -4.04 1.96 4.98
C ALA A 176 -3.58 3.15 4.14
N LEU A 177 -2.32 3.58 4.25
CA LEU A 177 -1.78 4.65 3.41
C LEU A 177 -1.72 4.21 1.92
N ALA A 178 -1.25 2.99 1.65
CA ALA A 178 -1.22 2.43 0.31
C ALA A 178 -2.62 2.36 -0.31
N ASP A 179 -3.65 1.95 0.46
CA ASP A 179 -5.04 1.90 0.01
C ASP A 179 -5.58 3.29 -0.36
N ARG A 180 -5.25 4.33 0.44
CA ARG A 180 -5.61 5.72 0.11
C ARG A 180 -4.95 6.19 -1.19
N LEU A 181 -3.66 5.90 -1.37
CA LEU A 181 -2.94 6.23 -2.61
C LEU A 181 -3.55 5.51 -3.82
N ARG A 182 -3.94 4.24 -3.67
CA ARG A 182 -4.63 3.48 -4.71
C ARG A 182 -5.98 4.11 -5.06
N ALA A 183 -6.75 4.54 -4.07
CA ALA A 183 -8.02 5.23 -4.28
C ALA A 183 -7.84 6.58 -5.01
N ILE A 184 -6.79 7.35 -4.68
CA ILE A 184 -6.45 8.60 -5.39
C ILE A 184 -6.09 8.32 -6.86
N ALA A 185 -5.27 7.29 -7.11
CA ALA A 185 -4.89 6.88 -8.46
C ALA A 185 -6.12 6.57 -9.33
N LEU A 186 -7.01 5.70 -8.83
CA LEU A 186 -8.23 5.29 -9.51
C LEU A 186 -9.22 6.46 -9.72
N ALA A 187 -9.29 7.41 -8.78
CA ALA A 187 -10.17 8.56 -8.90
C ALA A 187 -9.69 9.58 -9.95
N GLY A 188 -8.39 9.88 -10.00
CA GLY A 188 -7.84 10.82 -10.97
C GLY A 188 -7.79 10.29 -12.40
N GLU A 189 -7.72 8.97 -12.58
CA GLU A 189 -7.80 8.31 -13.90
C GLU A 189 -9.19 8.45 -14.52
N ARG A 190 -10.26 8.13 -13.76
CA ARG A 190 -11.66 8.25 -14.22
C ARG A 190 -11.99 9.65 -14.74
N LEU A 191 -11.48 10.69 -14.08
CA LEU A 191 -11.68 12.08 -14.51
C LEU A 191 -10.88 12.43 -15.77
N GLY A 192 -9.67 11.87 -15.93
CA GLY A 192 -8.85 12.03 -17.13
C GLY A 192 -9.47 11.44 -18.39
N GLU A 193 -10.15 10.29 -18.26
CA GLU A 193 -10.86 9.62 -19.35
C GLU A 193 -12.10 10.41 -19.79
N THR A 194 -12.88 10.93 -18.84
CA THR A 194 -14.05 11.78 -19.17
C THR A 194 -13.66 13.11 -19.82
N GLY A 195 -12.47 13.65 -19.52
CA GLY A 195 -11.96 14.90 -20.10
C GLY A 195 -11.38 14.76 -21.52
N HIS A 196 -10.91 13.56 -21.91
CA HIS A 196 -10.40 13.30 -23.26
C HIS A 196 -11.51 13.02 -24.30
N GLY A 197 -12.76 12.83 -23.87
CA GLY A 197 -13.92 12.57 -24.75
C GLY A 197 -14.68 13.81 -25.23
N SER A 198 -14.28 15.03 -24.85
CA SER A 198 -15.00 16.27 -25.18
C SER A 198 -14.18 17.22 -26.07
N GLY A 199 -13.38 16.65 -26.98
CA GLY A 199 -12.69 17.36 -28.05
C GLY A 199 -13.39 17.12 -29.39
N ASP A 200 -14.13 18.14 -29.84
CA ASP A 200 -14.44 18.43 -31.25
C ASP A 200 -15.45 17.51 -31.99
N PHE A 201 -16.74 17.70 -31.72
CA PHE A 201 -17.77 17.59 -32.76
C PHE A 201 -18.36 18.98 -33.03
N ARG A 202 -17.70 19.74 -33.90
CA ARG A 202 -18.35 20.80 -34.68
C ARG A 202 -19.49 20.17 -35.49
N PRO A 203 -20.77 20.54 -35.30
CA PRO A 203 -21.76 20.27 -36.32
C PRO A 203 -21.43 21.15 -37.52
N MET A 204 -20.79 20.56 -38.53
CA MET A 204 -20.73 21.14 -39.87
C MET A 204 -22.18 21.22 -40.36
N LEU A 205 -22.78 22.42 -40.29
CA LEU A 205 -24.03 22.72 -40.94
C LEU A 205 -23.81 22.62 -42.46
N ALA A 206 -24.16 21.48 -43.02
CA ALA A 206 -24.31 21.31 -44.45
C ALA A 206 -25.49 22.17 -44.91
N SER A 207 -25.16 23.28 -45.56
CA SER A 207 -26.09 24.07 -46.35
C SER A 207 -26.57 23.29 -47.57
N ALA A 208 -27.89 23.16 -47.75
CA ALA A 208 -28.47 22.93 -49.07
C ALA A 208 -29.85 23.58 -49.19
N LEU A 209 -29.87 24.68 -49.95
CA LEU A 209 -31.04 25.27 -50.57
C LEU A 209 -31.78 24.23 -51.42
N ARG A 210 -33.13 24.22 -51.36
CA ARG A 210 -33.96 24.15 -52.57
C ARG A 210 -35.38 24.66 -52.33
N ARG A 211 -35.81 25.50 -53.27
CA ARG A 211 -37.09 26.20 -53.38
C ARG A 211 -38.16 25.32 -54.02
N MET A 212 -39.42 25.73 -53.81
CA MET A 212 -40.63 25.59 -54.66
C MET A 212 -41.04 24.14 -54.94
N TRP A 213 -42.30 23.74 -54.74
CA TRP A 213 -43.56 24.40 -55.07
C TRP A 213 -44.59 24.25 -53.94
#